data_AF-A0A661TEJ7-F1
#
_entry.id   AF-A0A661TEJ7-F1
#
_cell.length_a   1.000
_cell.length_b   1.000
_cell.length_c   1.000
_cell.angle_alpha   90.00
_cell.angle_beta   90.00
_cell.angle_gamma   90.00
#
_symmetry.space_group_name_H-M   'P 1'
#
loop_
_entity.id
_entity.type
_entity.pdbx_description
1 polymer ?
#
loop_
_entity_poly.entity_id
_entity_poly.type
_entity_poly.pdbx_seq_one_letter_code
_entity_poly.pdbx_strand_id
1 'polypeptide(L)'
;MLIAVIIFNPLTSIISLNLLPLDEIVAHKDYLLAHVALDTGGESFRALVILDAVLVLSGAVLTSFIGVTGLVRRMALDQCFPHFLLKVNPRGTYHRIIISFFLVCTSILIFTGGNLLALAGVYTISFLGVMTLFGLGNILLKIRRQELKRTYTAGWTTVVTAITATSLGILGNIIIDFHNFFFFLEYFIPTILLAGIMFLRIPIMKSFLMLANYAMTRILVWRSTIIDRITDLTGQHVILFTRGGRLDRLYEAFNYIVRNESSRNVILVHLHNSPETNEEAAIRESLVPLGKIFPSLKVELVVRETQFGPEIVETLAREYGVLKNNMFIGAPEEKHNFSLQDLGGVRIIF
;
A
#
# COMPACT_ATOMS: atom_id res chain seq x y z
N MET A 1 -40.08 27.10 -14.67
CA MET A 1 -39.88 25.72 -15.17
C MET A 1 -41.19 24.94 -15.27
N LEU A 2 -42.03 24.92 -14.23
CA LEU A 2 -43.33 24.20 -14.25
C LEU A 2 -44.25 24.63 -15.41
N ILE A 3 -44.35 25.94 -15.65
CA ILE A 3 -45.12 26.52 -16.76
C ILE A 3 -44.64 26.01 -18.11
N ALA A 4 -43.31 25.87 -18.28
CA ALA A 4 -42.76 25.40 -19.54
C ALA A 4 -43.14 23.94 -19.82
N VAL A 5 -43.09 23.08 -18.79
CA VAL A 5 -43.47 21.67 -18.92
C VAL A 5 -44.97 21.50 -19.12
N ILE A 6 -45.81 22.24 -18.39
CA ILE A 6 -47.27 22.10 -18.45
C ILE A 6 -47.84 22.68 -19.75
N ILE A 7 -47.26 23.75 -20.28
CA ILE A 7 -47.81 24.43 -21.45
C ILE A 7 -47.08 24.00 -22.73
N PHE A 8 -45.76 24.07 -22.80
CA PHE A 8 -45.05 23.83 -24.05
C PHE A 8 -45.01 22.36 -24.44
N ASN A 9 -44.78 21.41 -23.51
CA ASN A 9 -44.69 19.98 -23.90
C ASN A 9 -46.01 19.44 -24.48
N PRO A 10 -47.20 19.70 -23.89
CA PRO A 10 -48.45 19.29 -24.52
C PRO A 10 -48.70 20.02 -25.84
N LEU A 11 -48.40 21.31 -25.91
CA LEU A 11 -48.61 22.09 -27.13
C LEU A 11 -47.74 21.58 -28.29
N THR A 12 -46.45 21.29 -28.05
CA THR A 12 -45.56 20.73 -29.08
C THR A 12 -45.99 19.32 -29.48
N SER A 13 -46.49 18.52 -28.54
CA SER A 13 -47.04 17.19 -28.83
C SER A 13 -48.29 17.28 -29.71
N ILE A 14 -49.21 18.22 -29.41
CA ILE A 14 -50.41 18.47 -30.22
C ILE A 14 -50.03 18.94 -31.63
N ILE A 15 -49.06 19.85 -31.75
CA ILE A 15 -48.57 20.31 -33.06
C ILE A 15 -48.00 19.13 -33.86
N SER A 16 -47.17 18.29 -33.22
CA SER A 16 -46.54 17.14 -33.87
C SER A 16 -47.58 16.12 -34.37
N LEU A 17 -48.59 15.80 -33.55
CA LEU A 17 -49.66 14.85 -33.89
C LEU A 17 -50.63 15.35 -34.97
N ASN A 18 -50.75 16.66 -35.16
CA ASN A 18 -51.57 17.24 -36.23
C ASN A 18 -50.83 17.32 -37.57
N LEU A 19 -49.50 17.40 -37.54
CA LEU A 19 -48.68 17.58 -38.74
C LEU A 19 -48.18 16.26 -39.31
N LEU A 20 -47.89 15.27 -38.46
CA LEU A 20 -47.26 14.02 -38.85
C LEU A 20 -48.08 12.80 -38.43
N PRO A 21 -48.13 11.75 -39.26
CA PRO A 21 -48.70 10.47 -38.85
C PRO A 21 -47.80 9.78 -37.81
N LEU A 22 -48.41 8.93 -36.97
CA LEU A 22 -47.76 8.40 -35.77
C LEU A 22 -46.55 7.51 -36.07
N ASP A 23 -46.59 6.77 -37.17
CA ASP A 23 -45.48 5.96 -37.69
C ASP A 23 -44.26 6.81 -38.03
N GLU A 24 -44.46 7.97 -38.66
CA GLU A 24 -43.38 8.90 -39.01
C GLU A 24 -42.77 9.57 -37.77
N ILE A 25 -43.59 9.87 -36.76
CA ILE A 25 -43.13 10.39 -35.46
C ILE A 25 -42.22 9.37 -34.76
N VAL A 26 -42.60 8.08 -34.79
CA VAL A 26 -41.81 7.00 -34.18
C VAL A 26 -40.50 6.78 -34.94
N ALA A 27 -40.53 6.87 -36.28
CA ALA A 27 -39.34 6.74 -37.11
C ALA A 27 -38.31 7.87 -36.85
N HIS A 28 -38.77 9.09 -36.61
CA HIS A 28 -37.94 10.28 -36.45
C HIS A 28 -37.76 10.75 -34.99
N LYS A 29 -37.97 9.86 -34.01
CA LYS A 29 -38.01 10.21 -32.58
C LYS A 29 -36.80 10.99 -32.05
N ASP A 30 -35.61 10.76 -32.59
CA ASP A 30 -34.36 11.36 -32.09
C ASP A 30 -34.17 12.82 -32.56
N TYR A 31 -34.83 13.23 -33.65
CA TYR A 31 -34.73 14.57 -34.24
C TYR A 31 -36.09 15.14 -34.70
N LEU A 32 -37.16 14.71 -34.04
CA LEU A 32 -38.55 15.02 -34.39
C LEU A 32 -38.80 16.51 -34.62
N LEU A 33 -38.27 17.38 -33.75
CA LEU A 33 -38.48 18.83 -33.86
C LEU A 33 -37.88 19.43 -35.14
N ALA A 34 -36.74 18.91 -35.60
CA ALA A 34 -36.13 19.35 -36.85
C ALA A 34 -36.95 18.89 -38.06
N HIS A 35 -37.58 17.71 -37.97
CA HIS A 35 -38.48 17.19 -39.00
C HIS A 35 -39.80 17.98 -39.06
N VAL A 36 -40.43 18.23 -37.90
CA VAL A 36 -41.63 19.09 -37.82
C VAL A 36 -41.36 20.49 -38.37
N ALA A 37 -40.17 21.05 -38.11
CA ALA A 37 -39.76 22.35 -38.65
C ALA A 37 -39.60 22.35 -40.16
N LEU A 38 -39.11 21.25 -40.75
CA LEU A 38 -39.01 21.09 -42.20
C LEU A 38 -40.38 21.14 -42.86
N ASP A 39 -41.34 20.39 -42.34
CA ASP A 39 -42.67 20.31 -42.94
C ASP A 39 -43.51 21.57 -42.71
N THR A 40 -43.27 22.29 -41.62
CA THR A 40 -44.00 23.52 -41.30
C THR A 40 -43.44 24.75 -42.03
N GLY A 41 -42.11 24.85 -42.16
CA GLY A 41 -41.44 26.09 -42.56
C GLY A 41 -40.28 25.93 -43.54
N GLY A 42 -40.09 24.73 -44.10
CA GLY A 42 -39.03 24.42 -45.05
C GLY A 42 -37.63 24.40 -44.44
N GLU A 43 -36.62 24.28 -45.32
CA GLU A 43 -35.21 24.13 -44.92
C GLU A 43 -34.67 25.29 -44.07
N SER A 44 -35.14 26.52 -44.31
CA SER A 44 -34.73 27.70 -43.52
C SER A 44 -35.18 27.60 -42.07
N PHE A 45 -36.40 27.12 -41.81
CA PHE A 45 -36.89 26.98 -40.45
C PHE A 45 -36.25 25.78 -39.74
N ARG A 46 -36.05 24.67 -40.46
CA ARG A 46 -35.25 23.52 -39.97
C ARG A 46 -33.85 23.95 -39.54
N ALA A 47 -33.13 24.73 -40.35
CA ALA A 47 -31.78 25.18 -40.03
C ALA A 47 -31.74 26.04 -38.74
N LEU A 48 -32.73 26.93 -38.56
CA LEU A 48 -32.86 27.74 -37.35
C LEU A 48 -33.10 26.88 -36.11
N VAL A 49 -34.01 25.91 -36.19
CA VAL A 49 -34.31 24.99 -35.06
C VAL A 49 -33.11 24.12 -34.72
N ILE A 50 -32.35 23.64 -35.71
CA ILE A 50 -31.12 22.87 -35.47
C ILE A 50 -30.07 23.75 -34.77
N LEU A 51 -29.87 24.99 -35.23
CA LEU A 51 -28.92 25.92 -34.62
C LEU A 51 -29.28 26.19 -33.15
N ASP A 52 -30.56 26.47 -32.88
CA ASP A 52 -31.06 26.68 -31.52
C ASP A 52 -30.87 25.44 -30.65
N ALA A 53 -31.22 24.25 -31.16
CA ALA A 53 -31.02 22.98 -30.45
C ALA A 53 -29.54 22.75 -30.09
N VAL A 54 -28.60 23.02 -31.01
CA VAL A 54 -27.16 22.90 -30.75
C VAL A 54 -26.72 23.88 -29.66
N LEU A 55 -27.17 25.14 -29.70
CA LEU A 55 -26.83 26.15 -28.70
C LEU A 55 -27.38 25.78 -27.31
N VAL A 56 -28.64 25.35 -27.22
CA VAL A 56 -29.29 24.96 -25.97
C VAL A 56 -28.65 23.71 -25.37
N LEU A 57 -28.40 22.67 -26.18
CA LEU A 57 -27.73 21.44 -25.72
C LEU A 57 -26.29 21.73 -25.26
N SER A 58 -25.56 22.59 -25.98
CA SER A 58 -24.22 23.03 -25.57
C SER A 58 -24.25 23.80 -24.24
N GLY A 59 -25.26 24.65 -24.05
CA GLY A 59 -25.52 25.34 -22.79
C GLY A 59 -25.77 24.36 -21.64
N ALA A 60 -26.61 23.34 -21.85
CA ALA A 60 -26.87 22.29 -20.86
C ALA A 60 -25.57 21.56 -20.45
N VAL A 61 -24.73 21.20 -21.42
CA VAL A 61 -23.42 20.59 -21.14
C VAL A 61 -22.54 21.55 -20.32
N LEU A 62 -22.43 22.83 -20.68
CA LEU A 62 -21.66 23.81 -19.92
C LEU A 62 -22.15 23.94 -18.47
N THR A 63 -23.46 23.99 -18.24
CA THR A 63 -24.03 24.06 -16.89
C THR A 63 -23.70 22.81 -16.05
N SER A 64 -23.63 21.63 -16.68
CA SER A 64 -23.23 20.40 -16.00
C SER A 64 -21.79 20.46 -15.50
N PHE A 65 -20.85 21.01 -16.30
CA PHE A 65 -19.47 21.21 -15.89
C PHE A 65 -19.34 22.17 -14.70
N ILE A 66 -20.10 23.27 -14.72
CA ILE A 66 -20.12 24.23 -13.60
C ILE A 66 -20.71 23.57 -12.34
N GLY A 67 -21.82 22.84 -12.49
CA GLY A 67 -22.51 22.15 -11.40
C GLY A 67 -21.64 21.09 -10.73
N VAL A 68 -21.03 20.20 -11.52
CA VAL A 68 -20.15 19.12 -11.02
C VAL A 68 -18.91 19.70 -10.36
N THR A 69 -18.33 20.76 -10.93
CA THR A 69 -17.19 21.45 -10.32
C THR A 69 -17.55 21.96 -8.91
N GLY A 70 -18.72 22.59 -8.76
CA GLY A 70 -19.19 23.07 -7.45
C GLY A 70 -19.51 21.95 -6.46
N LEU A 71 -20.09 20.83 -6.93
CA LEU A 71 -20.47 19.69 -6.11
C LEU A 71 -19.22 18.93 -5.61
N VAL A 72 -18.36 18.49 -6.52
CA VAL A 72 -17.16 17.71 -6.18
C VAL A 72 -16.21 18.53 -5.32
N ARG A 73 -16.09 19.85 -5.57
CA ARG A 73 -15.34 20.75 -4.69
C ARG A 73 -15.87 20.71 -3.26
N ARG A 74 -17.18 20.85 -3.06
CA ARG A 74 -17.77 20.81 -1.71
C ARG A 74 -17.57 19.45 -1.05
N MET A 75 -17.83 18.36 -1.76
CA MET A 75 -17.63 17.02 -1.23
C MET A 75 -16.17 16.71 -0.89
N ALA A 76 -15.21 17.22 -1.66
CA ALA A 76 -13.79 17.07 -1.37
C ALA A 76 -13.35 17.92 -0.16
N LEU A 77 -13.95 19.10 0.05
CA LEU A 77 -13.75 19.90 1.27
C LEU A 77 -14.31 19.17 2.50
N ASP A 78 -15.49 18.56 2.36
CA ASP A 78 -16.14 17.71 3.37
C ASP A 78 -15.46 16.34 3.55
N GLN A 79 -14.29 16.13 2.92
CA GLN A 79 -13.46 14.92 3.04
C GLN A 79 -14.11 13.64 2.48
N CYS A 80 -15.22 13.75 1.76
CA CYS A 80 -15.88 12.63 1.08
C CYS A 80 -15.20 12.23 -0.23
N PHE A 81 -14.38 13.11 -0.81
CA PHE A 81 -13.60 12.86 -2.02
C PHE A 81 -12.11 13.17 -1.82
N PRO A 82 -11.22 12.63 -2.67
CA PRO A 82 -9.78 12.84 -2.56
C PRO A 82 -9.38 14.32 -2.69
N HIS A 83 -8.50 14.78 -1.80
CA HIS A 83 -8.06 16.17 -1.76
C HIS A 83 -7.31 16.62 -3.02
N PHE A 84 -6.73 15.70 -3.79
CA PHE A 84 -6.02 16.04 -5.02
C PHE A 84 -6.93 16.71 -6.07
N LEU A 85 -8.25 16.48 -6.03
CA LEU A 85 -9.23 17.12 -6.91
C LEU A 85 -9.34 18.64 -6.66
N LEU A 86 -8.98 19.10 -5.47
CA LEU A 86 -9.02 20.52 -5.09
C LEU A 86 -7.85 21.34 -5.64
N LYS A 87 -6.96 20.77 -6.46
CA LYS A 87 -5.85 21.51 -7.06
C LYS A 87 -6.37 22.59 -8.01
N VAL A 88 -6.02 23.83 -7.71
CA VAL A 88 -6.35 25.01 -8.51
C VAL A 88 -5.21 25.32 -9.48
N ASN A 89 -5.55 25.67 -10.73
CA ASN A 89 -4.61 26.19 -11.73
C ASN A 89 -4.40 27.71 -11.50
N PRO A 90 -3.29 28.35 -11.90
CA PRO A 90 -3.12 29.82 -11.92
C PRO A 90 -4.32 30.68 -12.35
N ARG A 91 -5.23 30.15 -13.18
CA ARG A 91 -6.49 30.82 -13.58
C ARG A 91 -7.66 30.68 -12.58
N GLY A 92 -7.43 30.12 -11.39
CA GLY A 92 -8.47 29.95 -10.36
C GLY A 92 -9.43 28.77 -10.59
N THR A 93 -9.13 27.87 -11.53
CA THR A 93 -10.04 26.75 -11.89
C THR A 93 -9.61 25.39 -11.35
N TYR A 94 -10.59 24.58 -10.94
CA TYR A 94 -10.42 23.19 -10.50
C TYR A 94 -10.34 22.23 -11.71
N HIS A 95 -9.30 22.41 -12.53
CA HIS A 95 -9.08 21.67 -13.76
C HIS A 95 -9.16 20.14 -13.63
N ARG A 96 -8.72 19.57 -12.50
CA ARG A 96 -8.78 18.12 -12.27
C ARG A 96 -10.21 17.58 -12.18
N ILE A 97 -11.13 18.36 -11.60
CA ILE A 97 -12.55 17.98 -11.54
C ILE A 97 -13.15 18.01 -12.94
N ILE A 98 -12.85 19.06 -13.72
CA ILE A 98 -13.32 19.22 -15.10
C ILE A 98 -12.82 18.06 -15.98
N ILE A 99 -11.52 17.75 -15.92
CA ILE A 99 -10.92 16.65 -16.69
C ILE A 99 -11.51 15.31 -16.24
N SER A 100 -11.64 15.07 -14.93
CA SER A 100 -12.24 13.84 -14.42
C SER A 100 -13.69 13.67 -14.88
N PHE A 101 -14.48 14.74 -14.85
CA PHE A 101 -15.86 14.69 -15.33
C PHE A 101 -15.93 14.43 -16.83
N PHE A 102 -15.08 15.07 -17.63
CA PHE A 102 -14.97 14.79 -19.06
C PHE A 102 -14.61 13.33 -19.35
N LEU A 103 -13.67 12.75 -18.61
CA LEU A 103 -13.31 11.34 -18.73
C LEU A 103 -14.46 10.40 -18.37
N VAL A 104 -15.23 10.72 -17.32
CA VAL A 104 -16.41 9.93 -16.94
C VAL A 104 -17.51 10.03 -18.01
N CYS A 105 -17.80 11.22 -18.52
CA CYS A 105 -18.77 11.40 -19.61
C CYS A 105 -18.36 10.65 -20.88
N THR A 106 -17.07 10.73 -21.25
CA THR A 106 -16.53 10.02 -22.41
C THR A 106 -16.59 8.50 -22.21
N SER A 107 -16.27 8.02 -21.00
CA SER A 107 -16.37 6.61 -20.64
C SER A 107 -17.80 6.09 -20.80
N ILE A 108 -18.81 6.81 -20.28
CA ILE A 108 -20.22 6.42 -20.41
C ILE A 108 -20.62 6.36 -21.90
N LEU A 109 -20.23 7.37 -22.69
CA LEU A 109 -20.56 7.43 -24.11
C LEU A 109 -19.99 6.24 -24.90
N ILE A 110 -18.73 5.88 -24.65
CA ILE A 110 -18.06 4.73 -25.28
C ILE A 110 -18.76 3.44 -24.85
N PHE A 111 -19.07 3.30 -23.56
CA PHE A 111 -19.63 2.08 -23.01
C PHE A 111 -21.08 1.83 -23.45
N THR A 112 -21.88 2.89 -23.62
CA THR A 112 -23.25 2.79 -24.14
C THR A 112 -23.30 2.75 -25.67
N GLY A 113 -22.16 2.85 -26.36
CA GLY A 113 -22.09 2.87 -27.82
C GLY A 113 -22.85 4.04 -28.46
N GLY A 114 -23.08 5.12 -27.72
CA GLY A 114 -23.90 6.25 -28.17
C GLY A 114 -25.41 6.00 -28.19
N ASN A 115 -25.91 4.92 -27.56
CA ASN A 115 -27.35 4.68 -27.48
C ASN A 115 -28.04 5.68 -26.53
N LEU A 116 -28.77 6.64 -27.12
CA LEU A 116 -29.46 7.71 -26.40
C LEU A 116 -30.56 7.20 -25.46
N LEU A 117 -31.28 6.14 -25.83
CA LEU A 117 -32.34 5.56 -25.00
C LEU A 117 -31.77 4.96 -23.72
N ALA A 118 -30.65 4.23 -23.82
CA ALA A 118 -29.99 3.67 -22.65
C ALA A 118 -29.48 4.78 -21.71
N LEU A 119 -28.87 5.82 -22.29
CA LEU A 119 -28.36 6.96 -21.52
C LEU A 119 -29.48 7.74 -20.81
N ALA A 120 -30.61 7.96 -21.50
CA ALA A 120 -31.80 8.57 -20.92
C ALA A 120 -32.39 7.71 -19.79
N GLY A 121 -32.35 6.39 -19.93
CA GLY A 121 -32.72 5.44 -18.89
C GLY A 121 -31.86 5.59 -17.63
N VAL A 122 -30.52 5.60 -17.77
CA VAL A 122 -29.58 5.78 -16.65
C VAL A 122 -29.76 7.13 -15.96
N TYR A 123 -29.95 8.20 -16.74
CA TYR A 123 -30.25 9.53 -16.20
C TYR A 123 -31.54 9.53 -15.37
N THR A 124 -32.60 8.91 -15.89
CA THR A 124 -33.90 8.78 -15.21
C THR A 124 -33.77 8.09 -13.85
N ILE A 125 -33.08 6.93 -13.80
CA ILE A 125 -32.86 6.19 -12.54
C ILE A 125 -32.08 7.05 -11.55
N SER A 126 -30.98 7.66 -12.00
CA SER A 126 -30.12 8.48 -11.14
C SER A 126 -30.86 9.69 -10.57
N PHE A 127 -31.59 10.42 -11.43
CA PHE A 127 -32.30 11.62 -11.06
C PHE A 127 -33.48 11.33 -10.12
N LEU A 128 -34.33 10.35 -10.47
CA LEU A 128 -35.45 9.95 -9.61
C LEU A 128 -34.95 9.35 -8.29
N GLY A 129 -33.82 8.63 -8.30
CA GLY A 129 -33.19 8.11 -7.10
C GLY A 129 -32.78 9.23 -6.14
N VAL A 130 -32.09 10.26 -6.65
CA VAL A 130 -31.73 11.44 -5.84
C VAL A 130 -32.96 12.19 -5.34
N MET A 131 -34.01 12.33 -6.15
CA MET A 131 -35.28 12.95 -5.73
C MET A 131 -35.98 12.16 -4.63
N THR A 132 -35.93 10.83 -4.71
CA THR A 132 -36.45 9.93 -3.67
C THR A 132 -35.67 10.09 -2.36
N LEU A 133 -34.33 10.17 -2.43
CA LEU A 133 -33.47 10.45 -1.27
C LEU A 133 -33.75 11.83 -0.67
N PHE A 134 -34.05 12.86 -1.46
CA PHE A 134 -34.49 14.16 -0.94
C PHE A 134 -35.81 14.06 -0.19
N GLY A 135 -36.78 13.29 -0.70
CA GLY A 135 -38.03 13.00 0.00
C GLY A 135 -37.79 12.32 1.35
N LEU A 136 -36.96 11.27 1.36
CA LEU A 136 -36.57 10.57 2.59
C LEU A 136 -35.81 11.49 3.57
N GLY A 137 -34.91 12.34 3.07
CA GLY A 137 -34.21 13.34 3.86
C GLY A 137 -35.16 14.35 4.51
N ASN A 138 -36.22 14.77 3.81
CA ASN A 138 -37.26 15.63 4.36
C ASN A 138 -38.00 14.96 5.52
N ILE A 139 -38.38 13.68 5.37
CA ILE A 139 -38.98 12.87 6.44
C ILE A 139 -38.02 12.78 7.64
N LEU A 140 -36.75 12.48 7.41
CA LEU A 140 -35.75 12.37 8.48
C LEU A 140 -35.59 13.69 9.25
N LEU A 141 -35.56 14.82 8.56
CA LEU A 141 -35.51 16.16 9.19
C LEU A 141 -36.80 16.48 9.95
N LYS A 142 -37.97 16.09 9.45
CA LYS A 142 -39.25 16.23 10.17
C LYS A 142 -39.32 15.39 11.44
N ILE A 143 -38.63 14.26 11.52
CA ILE A 143 -38.62 13.40 12.72
C ILE A 143 -37.53 13.83 13.70
N ARG A 144 -36.30 14.02 13.21
CA ARG A 144 -35.12 14.18 14.07
C ARG A 144 -34.75 15.63 14.40
N ARG A 145 -35.21 16.61 13.61
CA ARG A 145 -34.82 18.03 13.72
C ARG A 145 -35.99 18.98 13.43
N GLN A 146 -37.01 18.94 14.29
CA GLN A 146 -38.23 19.73 14.14
C GLN A 146 -38.03 21.24 14.35
N GLU A 147 -37.05 21.63 15.18
CA GLU A 147 -36.80 23.02 15.58
C GLU A 147 -36.09 23.87 14.51
N LEU A 148 -35.65 23.27 13.40
CA LEU A 148 -34.99 24.01 12.33
C LEU A 148 -35.96 25.00 11.68
N LYS A 149 -35.55 26.27 11.56
CA LYS A 149 -36.32 27.32 10.87
C LYS A 149 -36.57 26.92 9.41
N ARG A 150 -37.84 26.94 8.99
CA ARG A 150 -38.27 26.57 7.62
C ARG A 150 -39.00 27.74 6.97
N THR A 151 -38.52 28.16 5.80
CA THR A 151 -39.20 29.17 4.98
C THR A 151 -40.45 28.59 4.28
N TYR A 152 -40.39 27.30 3.94
CA TYR A 152 -41.48 26.57 3.28
C TYR A 152 -41.67 25.22 3.96
N THR A 153 -42.92 24.77 4.09
CA THR A 153 -43.24 23.47 4.67
C THR A 153 -44.07 22.66 3.68
N ALA A 154 -43.65 21.42 3.44
CA ALA A 154 -44.43 20.45 2.67
C ALA A 154 -45.26 19.60 3.62
N GLY A 155 -46.50 19.28 3.23
CA GLY A 155 -47.36 18.34 3.96
C GLY A 155 -46.78 16.92 3.93
N TRP A 156 -47.13 16.10 4.93
CA TRP A 156 -46.72 14.69 4.98
C TRP A 156 -47.22 13.91 3.76
N THR A 157 -48.47 14.14 3.37
CA THR A 157 -49.09 13.52 2.20
C THR A 157 -48.33 13.86 0.93
N THR A 158 -47.99 15.14 0.70
CA THR A 158 -47.23 15.58 -0.47
C THR A 158 -45.87 14.87 -0.57
N VAL A 159 -45.16 14.72 0.54
CA VAL A 159 -43.83 14.06 0.54
C VAL A 159 -43.97 12.56 0.28
N VAL A 160 -44.95 11.89 0.90
CA VAL A 160 -45.18 10.45 0.68
C VAL A 160 -45.59 10.20 -0.76
N THR A 161 -46.56 10.95 -1.30
CA THR A 161 -46.98 10.82 -2.70
C THR A 161 -45.82 11.07 -3.67
N ALA A 162 -44.95 12.05 -3.39
CA ALA A 162 -43.77 12.31 -4.21
C ALA A 162 -42.80 11.12 -4.19
N ILE A 163 -42.48 10.56 -3.02
CA ILE A 163 -41.61 9.38 -2.89
C ILE A 163 -42.20 8.17 -3.62
N THR A 164 -43.50 7.93 -3.47
CA THR A 164 -44.19 6.84 -4.16
C THR A 164 -44.14 7.04 -5.67
N ALA A 165 -44.42 8.25 -6.16
CA ALA A 165 -44.40 8.55 -7.60
C ALA A 165 -42.99 8.39 -8.19
N THR A 166 -41.94 8.90 -7.52
CA THR A 166 -40.57 8.75 -8.01
C THR A 166 -40.11 7.30 -7.96
N SER A 167 -40.49 6.54 -6.92
CA SER A 167 -40.16 5.12 -6.80
C SER A 167 -40.84 4.29 -7.90
N LEU A 168 -42.12 4.56 -8.19
CA LEU A 168 -42.84 3.92 -9.29
C LEU A 168 -42.21 4.26 -10.65
N GLY A 169 -41.74 5.51 -10.84
CA GLY A 169 -41.01 5.91 -12.05
C GLY A 169 -39.70 5.13 -12.24
N ILE A 170 -38.94 4.90 -11.16
CA ILE A 170 -37.74 4.06 -11.20
C ILE A 170 -38.11 2.63 -11.58
N LEU A 171 -39.13 2.04 -10.94
CA LEU A 171 -39.58 0.68 -11.24
C LEU A 171 -40.04 0.55 -12.71
N GLY A 172 -40.84 1.50 -13.19
CA GLY A 172 -41.29 1.53 -14.59
C GLY A 172 -40.11 1.55 -15.57
N ASN A 173 -39.10 2.37 -15.29
CA ASN A 173 -37.92 2.45 -16.15
C ASN A 173 -37.07 1.17 -16.14
N ILE A 174 -36.97 0.49 -14.99
CA ILE A 174 -36.29 -0.82 -14.88
C ILE A 174 -37.06 -1.91 -15.64
N ILE A 175 -38.39 -1.85 -15.65
CA ILE A 175 -39.25 -2.80 -16.39
C ILE A 175 -39.11 -2.59 -17.91
N ILE A 176 -38.98 -1.34 -18.38
CA ILE A 176 -38.82 -1.02 -19.80
C ILE A 176 -37.54 -1.63 -20.36
N ASP A 177 -36.41 -1.43 -19.69
CA ASP A 177 -35.15 -2.05 -20.07
C ASP A 177 -34.26 -2.26 -18.84
N PHE A 178 -34.03 -3.53 -18.53
CA PHE A 178 -33.22 -3.94 -17.39
C PHE A 178 -31.73 -3.58 -17.57
N HIS A 179 -31.25 -3.39 -18.80
CA HIS A 179 -29.86 -2.99 -19.06
C HIS A 179 -29.55 -1.61 -18.47
N ASN A 180 -30.54 -0.70 -18.46
CA ASN A 180 -30.39 0.64 -17.86
C ASN A 180 -30.00 0.55 -16.39
N PHE A 181 -30.53 -0.43 -15.66
CA PHE A 181 -30.22 -0.64 -14.26
C PHE A 181 -28.78 -1.12 -14.06
N PHE A 182 -28.28 -2.01 -14.92
CA PHE A 182 -26.90 -2.47 -14.87
C PHE A 182 -25.91 -1.34 -15.15
N PHE A 183 -26.14 -0.55 -16.20
CA PHE A 183 -25.30 0.63 -16.49
C PHE A 183 -25.30 1.61 -15.31
N PHE A 184 -26.45 1.86 -14.69
CA PHE A 184 -26.51 2.68 -13.49
C PHE A 184 -25.64 2.10 -12.37
N LEU A 185 -25.77 0.80 -12.09
CA LEU A 185 -25.08 0.15 -10.98
C LEU A 185 -23.56 0.12 -11.17
N GLU A 186 -23.09 -0.05 -12.41
CA GLU A 186 -21.68 -0.08 -12.77
C GLU A 186 -20.96 1.25 -12.49
N TYR A 187 -21.64 2.40 -12.63
CA TYR A 187 -21.08 3.69 -12.24
C TYR A 187 -21.36 4.06 -10.78
N PHE A 188 -22.50 3.62 -10.24
CA PHE A 188 -22.91 3.91 -8.87
C PHE A 188 -22.03 3.18 -7.84
N ILE A 189 -21.77 1.88 -8.01
CA ILE A 189 -20.99 1.08 -7.06
C ILE A 189 -19.57 1.64 -6.88
N PRO A 190 -18.76 1.87 -7.95
CA PRO A 190 -17.42 2.44 -7.78
C PRO A 190 -17.44 3.82 -7.14
N THR A 191 -18.45 4.64 -7.43
CA THR A 191 -18.59 5.98 -6.83
C THR A 191 -18.85 5.89 -5.32
N ILE A 192 -19.76 5.01 -4.89
CA ILE A 192 -20.01 4.77 -3.46
C ILE A 192 -18.81 4.11 -2.78
N LEU A 193 -18.12 3.19 -3.46
CA LEU A 193 -16.92 2.56 -2.94
C LEU A 193 -15.80 3.58 -2.72
N LEU A 194 -15.59 4.49 -3.68
CA LEU A 194 -14.63 5.58 -3.55
C LEU A 194 -14.96 6.46 -2.33
N ALA A 195 -16.22 6.86 -2.18
CA ALA A 195 -16.68 7.63 -1.02
C ALA A 195 -16.51 6.85 0.29
N GLY A 196 -16.78 5.54 0.29
CA GLY A 196 -16.62 4.65 1.43
C GLY A 196 -15.15 4.47 1.85
N ILE A 197 -14.25 4.29 0.88
CA ILE A 197 -12.80 4.28 1.11
C ILE A 197 -12.36 5.61 1.70
N MET A 198 -12.91 6.73 1.23
CA MET A 198 -12.56 8.04 1.75
C MET A 198 -13.06 8.25 3.19
N PHE A 199 -14.26 7.78 3.49
CA PHE A 199 -14.80 7.79 4.84
C PHE A 199 -13.97 6.92 5.80
N LEU A 200 -13.54 5.74 5.34
CA LEU A 200 -12.74 4.77 6.13
C LEU A 200 -11.23 4.96 6.01
N ARG A 201 -10.74 6.07 5.42
CA ARG A 201 -9.30 6.25 5.15
C ARG A 201 -8.44 6.17 6.41
N ILE A 202 -8.90 6.71 7.54
CA ILE A 202 -8.14 6.72 8.79
C ILE A 202 -7.99 5.30 9.37
N PRO A 203 -9.08 4.52 9.56
CA PRO A 203 -8.92 3.14 10.03
C PRO A 203 -8.11 2.28 9.05
N ILE A 204 -8.23 2.48 7.73
CA ILE A 204 -7.40 1.79 6.73
C ILE A 204 -5.92 2.12 6.93
N MET A 205 -5.56 3.41 7.02
CA MET A 205 -4.18 3.85 7.23
C MET A 205 -3.61 3.34 8.56
N LYS A 206 -4.40 3.37 9.64
CA LYS A 206 -4.00 2.81 10.93
C LYS A 206 -3.74 1.30 10.85
N SER A 207 -4.59 0.57 10.13
CA SER A 207 -4.43 -0.87 9.93
C SER A 207 -3.13 -1.18 9.17
N PHE A 208 -2.83 -0.40 8.13
CA PHE A 208 -1.57 -0.52 7.40
C PHE A 208 -0.35 -0.24 8.28
N LEU A 209 -0.43 0.82 9.11
CA LEU A 209 0.64 1.15 10.06
C LEU A 209 0.85 0.03 11.10
N MET A 210 -0.23 -0.55 11.64
CA MET A 210 -0.13 -1.67 12.57
C MET A 210 0.51 -2.89 11.92
N LEU A 211 0.16 -3.20 10.67
CA LEU A 211 0.76 -4.31 9.94
C LEU A 211 2.25 -4.07 9.69
N ALA A 212 2.63 -2.85 9.30
CA ALA A 212 4.03 -2.46 9.11
C ALA A 212 4.83 -2.57 10.42
N ASN A 213 4.27 -2.09 11.53
CA ASN A 213 4.90 -2.20 12.85
C ASN A 213 5.04 -3.67 13.28
N TYR A 214 4.02 -4.48 13.10
CA TYR A 214 4.07 -5.92 13.40
C TYR A 214 5.19 -6.63 12.61
N ALA A 215 5.29 -6.34 11.31
CA ALA A 215 6.36 -6.87 10.47
C ALA A 215 7.75 -6.41 10.95
N MET A 216 7.89 -5.13 11.31
CA MET A 216 9.14 -4.55 11.81
C MET A 216 9.59 -5.18 13.14
N THR A 217 8.66 -5.39 14.09
CA THR A 217 8.97 -6.07 15.35
C THR A 217 9.49 -7.49 15.10
N ARG A 218 8.90 -8.21 14.14
CA ARG A 218 9.36 -9.55 13.78
C ARG A 218 10.77 -9.56 13.19
N ILE A 219 11.11 -8.56 12.38
CA ILE A 219 12.46 -8.37 11.83
C ILE A 219 13.46 -8.07 12.95
N LEU A 220 13.09 -7.25 13.94
CA LEU A 220 13.95 -6.91 15.07
C LEU A 220 14.29 -8.14 15.94
N VAL A 221 13.32 -9.01 16.22
CA VAL A 221 13.55 -10.27 16.97
C VAL A 221 14.46 -11.22 16.18
N TRP A 222 14.28 -11.29 14.86
CA TRP A 222 15.18 -12.05 13.99
C TRP A 222 16.61 -11.52 14.06
N ARG A 223 16.77 -10.18 14.03
CA ARG A 223 18.08 -9.54 14.16
C ARG A 223 18.78 -9.87 15.48
N SER A 224 18.07 -9.81 16.62
CA SER A 224 18.69 -10.14 17.91
C SER A 224 19.12 -11.61 17.97
N THR A 225 18.27 -12.52 17.48
CA THR A 225 18.58 -13.95 17.44
C THR A 225 19.83 -14.27 16.62
N ILE A 226 20.04 -13.55 15.51
CA ILE A 226 21.25 -13.71 14.69
C ILE A 226 22.49 -13.19 15.43
N ILE A 227 22.37 -12.04 16.10
CA ILE A 227 23.47 -11.47 16.89
C ILE A 227 23.87 -12.40 18.04
N ASP A 228 22.90 -12.96 18.76
CA ASP A 228 23.16 -13.88 19.87
C ASP A 228 23.90 -15.14 19.37
N ARG A 229 23.47 -15.73 18.25
CA ARG A 229 24.17 -16.86 17.63
C ARG A 229 25.60 -16.54 17.20
N ILE A 230 25.85 -15.34 16.66
CA ILE A 230 27.21 -14.92 16.30
C ILE A 230 28.07 -14.76 17.56
N THR A 231 27.50 -14.19 18.62
CA THR A 231 28.17 -14.05 19.92
C THR A 231 28.55 -15.42 20.50
N ASP A 232 27.63 -16.38 20.49
CA ASP A 232 27.89 -17.74 20.98
C ASP A 232 29.01 -18.45 20.20
N LEU A 233 29.08 -18.26 18.88
CA LEU A 233 30.13 -18.85 18.04
C LEU A 233 31.50 -18.20 18.27
N THR A 234 31.54 -16.88 18.48
CA THR A 234 32.80 -16.14 18.70
C THR A 234 33.33 -16.26 20.13
N GLY A 235 32.48 -16.59 21.10
CA GLY A 235 32.81 -16.74 22.51
C GLY A 235 33.52 -18.05 22.89
N GLN A 236 33.58 -19.04 21.99
CA GLN A 236 34.26 -20.31 22.27
C GLN A 236 35.77 -20.09 22.51
N HIS A 237 36.32 -20.79 23.48
CA HIS A 237 37.76 -20.76 23.78
C HIS A 237 38.52 -21.70 22.84
N VAL A 238 39.68 -21.25 22.36
CA VAL A 238 40.66 -22.09 21.68
C VAL A 238 41.93 -22.16 22.49
N ILE A 239 42.60 -23.30 22.52
CA ILE A 239 43.85 -23.48 23.23
C ILE A 239 44.99 -23.45 22.23
N LEU A 240 46.01 -22.64 22.47
CA LEU A 240 47.21 -22.59 21.66
C LEU A 240 48.41 -22.96 22.54
N PHE A 241 49.14 -24.00 22.18
CA PHE A 241 50.37 -24.37 22.85
C PHE A 241 51.55 -23.62 22.26
N THR A 242 52.37 -23.01 23.12
CA THR A 242 53.63 -22.41 22.73
C THR A 242 54.79 -22.91 23.58
N ARG A 243 55.90 -23.23 22.92
CA ARG A 243 57.15 -23.59 23.59
C ARG A 243 57.92 -22.37 24.08
N GLY A 244 57.69 -21.18 23.51
CA GLY A 244 58.50 -20.02 23.81
C GLY A 244 57.94 -18.69 23.31
N GLY A 245 58.70 -17.62 23.57
CA GLY A 245 58.30 -16.24 23.31
C GLY A 245 58.56 -15.71 21.89
N ARG A 246 58.89 -16.58 20.94
CA ARG A 246 59.26 -16.20 19.57
C ARG A 246 58.12 -15.47 18.85
N LEU A 247 58.35 -14.19 18.54
CA LEU A 247 57.35 -13.29 17.96
C LEU A 247 56.84 -13.77 16.59
N ASP A 248 57.73 -14.31 15.75
CA ASP A 248 57.42 -14.80 14.40
C ASP A 248 56.43 -15.99 14.45
N ARG A 249 56.68 -16.95 15.34
CA ARG A 249 55.83 -18.13 15.52
C ARG A 249 54.47 -17.77 16.12
N LEU A 250 54.45 -16.92 17.15
CA LEU A 250 53.21 -16.44 17.76
C LEU A 250 52.38 -15.59 16.77
N TYR A 251 53.05 -14.81 15.91
CA TYR A 251 52.38 -14.05 14.85
C TYR A 251 51.69 -14.98 13.84
N GLU A 252 52.38 -16.03 13.35
CA GLU A 252 51.78 -17.02 12.44
C GLU A 252 50.60 -17.73 13.11
N ALA A 253 50.75 -18.12 14.38
CA ALA A 253 49.69 -18.75 15.16
C ALA A 253 48.44 -17.88 15.28
N PHE A 254 48.62 -16.62 15.67
CA PHE A 254 47.51 -15.68 15.86
C PHE A 254 46.85 -15.33 14.52
N ASN A 255 47.64 -15.15 13.46
CA ASN A 255 47.13 -14.92 12.12
C ASN A 255 46.32 -16.12 11.61
N TYR A 256 46.75 -17.35 11.91
CA TYR A 256 45.98 -18.55 11.60
C TYR A 256 44.63 -18.55 12.31
N ILE A 257 44.62 -18.35 13.64
CA ILE A 257 43.38 -18.30 14.43
C ILE A 257 42.46 -17.22 13.89
N VAL A 258 43.00 -16.03 13.58
CA VAL A 258 42.18 -14.91 13.10
C VAL A 258 41.53 -15.18 11.74
N ARG A 259 42.23 -15.88 10.85
CA ARG A 259 41.78 -16.17 9.47
C ARG A 259 40.89 -17.39 9.38
N ASN A 260 41.16 -18.43 10.17
CA ASN A 260 40.57 -19.75 9.97
C ASN A 260 39.61 -20.16 11.09
N GLU A 261 39.70 -19.55 12.27
CA GLU A 261 38.85 -19.89 13.42
C GLU A 261 37.82 -18.79 13.71
N SER A 262 36.63 -19.22 14.12
CA SER A 262 35.54 -18.30 14.49
C SER A 262 35.75 -17.72 15.89
N SER A 263 36.41 -18.46 16.76
CA SER A 263 36.75 -18.10 18.14
C SER A 263 37.72 -16.93 18.23
N ARG A 264 37.48 -16.04 19.19
CA ARG A 264 38.36 -14.89 19.46
C ARG A 264 38.97 -14.91 20.86
N ASN A 265 38.63 -15.90 21.67
CA ASN A 265 39.19 -16.12 23.00
C ASN A 265 40.28 -17.20 22.91
N VAL A 266 41.54 -16.83 23.09
CA VAL A 266 42.69 -17.71 22.98
C VAL A 266 43.30 -17.94 24.36
N ILE A 267 43.38 -19.19 24.78
CA ILE A 267 44.13 -19.60 25.96
C ILE A 267 45.52 -20.04 25.46
N LEU A 268 46.51 -19.18 25.67
CA LEU A 268 47.89 -19.46 25.31
C LEU A 268 48.53 -20.27 26.45
N VAL A 269 48.85 -21.52 26.19
CA VAL A 269 49.42 -22.44 27.17
C VAL A 269 50.91 -22.60 26.92
N HIS A 270 51.71 -22.30 27.95
CA HIS A 270 53.15 -22.54 27.98
C HIS A 270 53.47 -23.63 29.00
N LEU A 271 54.14 -24.69 28.55
CA LEU A 271 54.55 -25.82 29.38
C LEU A 271 56.07 -25.84 29.51
N HIS A 272 56.57 -25.95 30.75
CA HIS A 272 58.01 -26.02 31.03
C HIS A 272 58.34 -27.22 31.94
N ASN A 273 59.54 -27.79 31.78
CA ASN A 273 59.97 -28.97 32.55
C ASN A 273 60.85 -28.60 33.77
N SER A 274 61.44 -27.41 33.76
CA SER A 274 62.29 -26.89 34.84
C SER A 274 62.27 -25.35 34.83
N PRO A 275 62.60 -24.68 35.95
CA PRO A 275 62.59 -23.22 36.05
C PRO A 275 63.50 -22.52 35.03
N GLU A 276 64.58 -23.18 34.62
CA GLU A 276 65.52 -22.68 33.60
C GLU A 276 64.94 -22.67 32.18
N THR A 277 63.89 -23.45 31.93
CA THR A 277 63.17 -23.52 30.64
C THR A 277 61.90 -22.66 30.61
N ASN A 278 61.64 -21.89 31.67
CA ASN A 278 60.48 -21.02 31.75
C ASN A 278 60.69 -19.75 30.90
N GLU A 279 59.98 -19.64 29.79
CA GLU A 279 60.00 -18.48 28.89
C GLU A 279 58.82 -17.52 29.11
N GLU A 280 58.13 -17.58 30.25
CA GLU A 280 56.96 -16.74 30.54
C GLU A 280 57.22 -15.24 30.30
N ALA A 281 58.37 -14.73 30.78
CA ALA A 281 58.73 -13.32 30.61
C ALA A 281 58.86 -12.92 29.13
N ALA A 282 59.49 -13.77 28.32
CA ALA A 282 59.66 -13.54 26.89
C ALA A 282 58.32 -13.63 26.13
N ILE A 283 57.43 -14.55 26.54
CA ILE A 283 56.08 -14.65 25.96
C ILE A 283 55.27 -13.39 26.28
N ARG A 284 55.30 -12.92 27.53
CA ARG A 284 54.60 -11.68 27.94
C ARG A 284 55.10 -10.47 27.17
N GLU A 285 56.40 -10.36 26.94
CA GLU A 285 56.98 -9.28 26.13
C GLU A 285 56.46 -9.32 24.69
N SER A 286 56.43 -10.51 24.07
CA SER A 286 55.90 -10.71 22.71
C SER A 286 54.39 -10.52 22.58
N LEU A 287 53.62 -10.73 23.65
CA LEU A 287 52.17 -10.50 23.66
C LEU A 287 51.81 -9.00 23.56
N VAL A 288 52.67 -8.09 24.01
CA VAL A 288 52.42 -6.64 23.95
C VAL A 288 52.29 -6.12 22.51
N PRO A 289 53.25 -6.36 21.59
CA PRO A 289 53.10 -5.96 20.20
C PRO A 289 52.01 -6.76 19.49
N LEU A 290 51.86 -8.06 19.79
CA LEU A 290 50.81 -8.89 19.16
C LEU A 290 49.40 -8.43 19.54
N GLY A 291 49.18 -7.97 20.77
CA GLY A 291 47.88 -7.39 21.19
C GLY A 291 47.53 -6.11 20.43
N LYS A 292 48.52 -5.35 19.95
CA LYS A 292 48.30 -4.18 19.08
C LYS A 292 48.00 -4.58 17.64
N ILE A 293 48.61 -5.67 17.16
CA ILE A 293 48.43 -6.19 15.79
C ILE A 293 47.07 -6.92 15.67
N PHE A 294 46.67 -7.67 16.70
CA PHE A 294 45.46 -8.49 16.72
C PHE A 294 44.50 -8.05 17.85
N PRO A 295 43.93 -6.84 17.79
CA PRO A 295 43.07 -6.31 18.86
C PRO A 295 41.76 -7.08 19.05
N SER A 296 41.39 -7.91 18.07
CA SER A 296 40.19 -8.75 18.13
C SER A 296 40.40 -10.03 18.96
N LEU A 297 41.63 -10.43 19.27
CA LEU A 297 41.92 -11.61 20.09
C LEU A 297 42.00 -11.24 21.58
N LYS A 298 41.25 -11.97 22.41
CA LYS A 298 41.42 -11.94 23.87
C LYS A 298 42.32 -13.10 24.26
N VAL A 299 43.54 -12.79 24.68
CA VAL A 299 44.55 -13.81 25.01
C VAL A 299 44.72 -13.92 26.52
N GLU A 300 44.58 -15.13 27.05
CA GLU A 300 44.90 -15.49 28.43
C GLU A 300 46.13 -16.40 28.46
N LEU A 301 47.17 -16.01 29.18
CA LEU A 301 48.40 -16.81 29.30
C LEU A 301 48.33 -17.73 30.52
N VAL A 302 48.48 -19.03 30.29
CA VAL A 302 48.52 -20.08 31.32
C VAL A 302 49.87 -20.78 31.26
N VAL A 303 50.61 -20.77 32.37
CA VAL A 303 51.94 -21.39 32.49
C VAL A 303 51.85 -22.57 33.45
N ARG A 304 52.37 -23.74 33.06
CA ARG A 304 52.42 -24.94 33.92
C ARG A 304 53.75 -25.67 33.83
N GLU A 305 54.18 -26.18 34.98
CA GLU A 305 55.35 -27.04 35.12
C GLU A 305 54.97 -28.50 34.83
N THR A 306 55.00 -28.89 33.55
CA THR A 306 54.68 -30.25 33.11
C THR A 306 55.21 -30.51 31.69
N GLN A 307 55.34 -31.78 31.33
CA GLN A 307 55.77 -32.19 30.00
C GLN A 307 54.57 -32.22 29.03
N PHE A 308 54.77 -31.72 27.81
CA PHE A 308 53.76 -31.83 26.76
C PHE A 308 53.52 -33.29 26.35
N GLY A 309 52.25 -33.71 26.33
CA GLY A 309 51.83 -35.06 25.96
C GLY A 309 50.30 -35.24 25.94
N PRO A 310 49.79 -36.44 25.62
CA PRO A 310 48.35 -36.70 25.53
C PRO A 310 47.58 -36.43 26.84
N GLU A 311 48.19 -36.68 27.99
CA GLU A 311 47.56 -36.51 29.31
C GLU A 311 47.26 -35.05 29.63
N ILE A 312 48.18 -34.13 29.33
CA ILE A 312 47.97 -32.70 29.57
C ILE A 312 46.96 -32.10 28.58
N VAL A 313 46.94 -32.59 27.34
CA VAL A 313 45.91 -32.22 26.34
C VAL A 313 44.52 -32.61 26.83
N GLU A 314 44.33 -33.83 27.34
CA GLU A 314 43.06 -34.27 27.92
C GLU A 314 42.68 -33.46 29.17
N THR A 315 43.66 -33.18 30.04
CA THR A 315 43.44 -32.41 31.27
C THR A 315 42.96 -31.00 30.94
N LEU A 316 43.63 -30.30 30.03
CA LEU A 316 43.28 -28.94 29.62
C LEU A 316 41.96 -28.90 28.83
N ALA A 317 41.68 -29.91 28.01
CA ALA A 317 40.40 -30.03 27.31
C ALA A 317 39.22 -30.10 28.30
N ARG A 318 39.37 -30.86 29.39
CA ARG A 318 38.34 -30.95 30.44
C ARG A 318 38.27 -29.71 31.32
N GLU A 319 39.42 -29.16 31.70
CA GLU A 319 39.50 -28.01 32.60
C GLU A 319 38.86 -26.76 31.98
N TYR A 320 39.15 -26.50 30.71
CA TYR A 320 38.64 -25.32 30.00
C TYR A 320 37.41 -25.61 29.13
N GLY A 321 36.91 -26.85 29.13
CA GLY A 321 35.76 -27.26 28.33
C GLY A 321 35.98 -27.12 26.82
N VAL A 322 37.23 -27.21 26.35
CA VAL A 322 37.61 -27.03 24.95
C VAL A 322 37.75 -28.40 24.27
N LEU A 323 37.09 -28.58 23.13
CA LEU A 323 37.26 -29.80 22.33
C LEU A 323 38.68 -29.85 21.75
N LYS A 324 39.26 -31.06 21.67
CA LYS A 324 40.64 -31.26 21.18
C LYS A 324 40.90 -30.69 19.78
N ASN A 325 39.88 -30.65 18.92
CA ASN A 325 39.97 -30.05 17.58
C ASN A 325 40.11 -28.52 17.57
N ASN A 326 39.85 -27.86 18.70
CA ASN A 326 40.04 -26.43 18.94
C ASN A 326 41.32 -26.17 19.75
N MET A 327 42.20 -27.17 19.83
CA MET A 327 43.53 -27.06 20.43
C MET A 327 44.56 -27.08 19.30
N PHE A 328 45.52 -26.16 19.38
CA PHE A 328 46.47 -25.86 18.32
C PHE A 328 47.90 -26.01 18.83
N ILE A 329 48.73 -26.69 18.05
CA ILE A 329 50.15 -26.91 18.36
C ILE A 329 51.03 -26.50 17.18
N GLY A 330 52.28 -26.18 17.47
CA GLY A 330 53.34 -26.18 16.45
C GLY A 330 53.71 -27.61 16.04
N ALA A 331 54.36 -27.76 14.88
CA ALA A 331 54.80 -29.05 14.37
C ALA A 331 55.73 -29.76 15.39
N PRO A 332 55.37 -30.97 15.86
CA PRO A 332 56.18 -31.69 16.84
C PRO A 332 57.50 -32.16 16.23
N GLU A 333 58.60 -32.05 16.99
CA GLU A 333 59.92 -32.55 16.59
C GLU A 333 60.02 -34.08 16.80
N GLU A 334 60.94 -34.76 16.10
CA GLU A 334 61.13 -36.24 16.15
C GLU A 334 61.44 -36.82 17.55
N LYS A 335 61.64 -35.98 18.57
CA LYS A 335 62.07 -36.37 19.93
C LYS A 335 60.93 -36.74 20.89
N HIS A 336 59.68 -36.78 20.43
CA HIS A 336 58.53 -37.09 21.28
C HIS A 336 58.16 -38.58 21.24
N ASN A 337 57.86 -39.16 22.41
CA ASN A 337 57.51 -40.57 22.57
C ASN A 337 56.03 -40.89 22.25
N PHE A 338 55.30 -39.97 21.61
CA PHE A 338 53.88 -40.11 21.25
C PHE A 338 53.66 -39.79 19.77
N SER A 339 52.69 -40.46 19.15
CA SER A 339 52.27 -40.20 17.78
C SER A 339 51.22 -39.08 17.72
N LEU A 340 51.04 -38.48 16.55
CA LEU A 340 50.02 -37.45 16.37
C LEU A 340 48.59 -37.98 16.62
N GLN A 341 48.37 -39.27 16.41
CA GLN A 341 47.09 -39.93 16.64
C GLN A 341 46.75 -39.98 18.14
N ASP A 342 47.77 -40.09 19.00
CA ASP A 342 47.60 -40.16 20.46
C ASP A 342 47.10 -38.83 21.05
N LEU A 343 47.29 -37.71 20.35
CA LEU A 343 46.77 -36.41 20.76
C LEU A 343 45.26 -36.24 20.51
N GLY A 344 44.62 -37.17 19.78
CA GLY A 344 43.16 -37.26 19.71
C GLY A 344 42.46 -36.09 19.02
N GLY A 345 43.08 -35.50 17.98
CA GLY A 345 42.43 -34.50 17.10
C GLY A 345 42.93 -33.06 17.23
N VAL A 346 44.01 -32.82 17.98
CA VAL A 346 44.74 -31.54 18.03
C VAL A 346 45.25 -31.15 16.64
N ARG A 347 45.14 -29.87 16.28
CA ARG A 347 45.51 -29.35 14.95
C ARG A 347 46.92 -28.73 14.97
N ILE A 348 47.72 -29.05 13.96
CA ILE A 348 49.03 -28.44 13.75
C ILE A 348 48.87 -27.20 12.87
N ILE A 349 49.44 -26.07 13.27
CA ILE A 349 49.22 -24.79 12.56
C ILE A 349 50.48 -24.03 12.13
N PHE A 350 51.69 -24.41 12.58
CA PHE A 350 52.96 -23.84 12.09
C PHE A 350 54.19 -24.67 12.47
#